data_AF-A0A291PE26-F1
#
_entry.id   AF-A0A291PE26-F1
#
_cell.length_a   1.000
_cell.length_b   1.000
_cell.length_c   1.000
_cell.angle_alpha   90.00
_cell.angle_beta   90.00
_cell.angle_gamma   90.00
#
_symmetry.space_group_name_H-M   'P 1'
#
loop_
_entity.id
_entity.type
_entity.pdbx_description
1 polymer ?
#
loop_
_entity_poly.entity_id
_entity_poly.type
_entity_poly.pdbx_seq_one_letter_code
_entity_poly.pdbx_strand_id
1 'polypeptide(L)'
;MPLTRTSRLSVRASPSELILWNHIARSHGHVTTSDWIRSLLISAEFSGDDRLPVSDELRRLRTQLSRVGNNLNQLAHSANCGNAVHCGSVLDETETLIHRLDRILSRSRKKPSSRTARRTCDTTVTVH
;
A
#
# COMPACT_ATOMS: atom_id res chain seq x y z
N MET A 1 -8.63 6.44 -29.20
CA MET A 1 -9.96 7.08 -29.12
C MET A 1 -10.44 6.94 -27.68
N PRO A 2 -10.69 8.04 -26.94
CA PRO A 2 -11.31 7.92 -25.62
C PRO A 2 -12.72 7.33 -25.78
N LEU A 3 -13.04 6.30 -25.01
CA LEU A 3 -14.38 5.70 -24.98
C LEU A 3 -15.41 6.76 -24.60
N THR A 4 -16.42 6.95 -25.45
CA THR A 4 -17.50 7.90 -25.21
C THR A 4 -18.34 7.42 -24.03
N ARG A 5 -18.43 8.24 -22.98
CA ARG A 5 -19.23 7.91 -21.79
C ARG A 5 -20.68 8.31 -22.06
N THR A 6 -21.59 7.34 -22.10
CA THR A 6 -23.00 7.54 -22.50
C THR A 6 -23.96 7.61 -21.31
N SER A 7 -23.60 7.05 -20.16
CA SER A 7 -24.45 6.96 -18.97
C SER A 7 -23.99 7.90 -17.84
N ARG A 8 -24.95 8.46 -17.08
CA ARG A 8 -24.71 9.34 -15.93
C ARG A 8 -25.12 8.65 -14.62
N LEU A 9 -24.22 8.69 -13.63
CA LEU A 9 -24.50 8.34 -12.24
C LEU A 9 -24.67 9.62 -11.42
N SER A 10 -25.76 9.72 -10.67
CA SER A 10 -26.09 10.88 -9.84
C SER A 10 -26.15 10.47 -8.36
N VAL A 11 -25.50 11.26 -7.51
CA VAL A 11 -25.46 11.05 -6.05
C VAL A 11 -25.92 12.35 -5.39
N ARG A 12 -26.83 12.25 -4.41
CA ARG A 12 -27.22 13.40 -3.58
C ARG A 12 -26.15 13.61 -2.51
N ALA A 13 -25.79 14.86 -2.28
CA ALA A 13 -24.77 15.24 -1.31
C ALA A 13 -25.15 16.58 -0.66
N SER A 14 -24.87 16.69 0.62
CA SER A 14 -24.89 17.96 1.34
C SER A 14 -23.72 18.86 0.90
N PRO A 15 -23.79 20.18 1.19
CA PRO A 15 -22.68 21.09 0.85
C PRO A 15 -21.35 20.71 1.52
N SER A 16 -21.38 20.23 2.77
CA SER A 16 -20.19 19.80 3.50
C SER A 16 -19.54 18.56 2.87
N GLU A 17 -20.35 17.60 2.45
CA GLU A 17 -19.85 16.42 1.72
C GLU A 17 -19.19 16.81 0.41
N LEU A 18 -19.79 17.72 -0.36
CA LEU A 18 -19.19 18.20 -1.62
C LEU A 18 -17.85 18.88 -1.41
N ILE A 19 -17.72 19.71 -0.37
CA ILE A 19 -16.45 20.37 -0.01
C ILE A 19 -15.41 19.31 0.35
N LEU A 20 -15.76 18.36 1.20
CA LEU A 20 -14.88 17.29 1.64
C LEU A 20 -14.40 16.45 0.45
N TRP A 21 -15.30 16.01 -0.42
CA TRP A 21 -14.97 15.18 -1.57
C TRP A 21 -14.08 15.91 -2.58
N ASN A 22 -14.32 17.20 -2.81
CA ASN A 22 -13.48 18.01 -3.70
C ASN A 22 -12.08 18.18 -3.11
N HIS A 23 -11.97 18.43 -1.80
CA HIS A 23 -10.69 18.50 -1.11
C HIS A 23 -9.90 17.19 -1.23
N ILE A 24 -10.53 16.04 -0.98
CA ILE A 24 -9.90 14.72 -1.09
C ILE A 24 -9.49 14.42 -2.54
N ALA A 25 -10.35 14.73 -3.52
CA ALA A 25 -10.04 14.53 -4.93
C ALA A 25 -8.76 15.28 -5.32
N ARG A 26 -8.65 16.56 -4.91
CA ARG A 26 -7.47 17.39 -5.19
C ARG A 26 -6.22 16.92 -4.46
N SER A 27 -6.33 16.53 -3.19
CA SER A 27 -5.18 16.03 -2.43
C SER A 27 -4.63 14.72 -3.02
N HIS A 28 -5.47 13.95 -3.72
CA HIS A 28 -5.08 12.75 -4.45
C HIS A 28 -4.69 13.03 -5.92
N GLY A 29 -4.59 14.30 -6.34
CA GLY A 29 -4.13 14.70 -7.66
C GLY A 29 -5.19 14.64 -8.77
N HIS A 30 -6.46 14.44 -8.43
CA HIS A 30 -7.54 14.44 -9.41
C HIS A 30 -8.04 15.86 -9.71
N VAL A 31 -8.34 16.11 -10.98
CA VAL A 31 -8.85 17.41 -11.46
C VAL A 31 -10.28 17.65 -11.01
N THR A 32 -11.09 16.59 -10.89
CA THR A 32 -12.49 16.69 -10.49
C THR A 32 -12.90 15.56 -9.55
N THR A 33 -13.91 15.82 -8.72
CA THR A 33 -14.52 14.80 -7.86
C THR A 33 -15.07 13.61 -8.66
N SER A 34 -15.60 13.84 -9.87
CA SER A 34 -16.10 12.77 -10.73
C SER A 34 -15.00 11.88 -11.31
N ASP A 35 -13.82 12.44 -11.56
CA ASP A 35 -12.64 11.67 -11.96
C ASP A 35 -12.14 10.79 -10.79
N TRP A 36 -12.04 11.39 -9.60
CA TRP A 36 -11.68 10.68 -8.37
C TRP A 36 -12.66 9.54 -8.03
N ILE A 37 -13.99 9.80 -8.00
CA ILE A 37 -15.00 8.78 -7.70
C ILE A 37 -14.94 7.64 -8.71
N ARG A 38 -14.70 7.94 -9.99
CA ARG A 38 -14.56 6.90 -11.01
C ARG A 38 -13.32 6.05 -10.79
N SER A 39 -12.17 6.68 -10.51
CA SER A 39 -10.95 5.95 -10.14
C SER A 39 -11.17 5.08 -8.91
N LEU A 40 -11.91 5.59 -7.92
CA LEU A 40 -12.25 4.87 -6.71
C LEU A 40 -13.13 3.65 -7.01
N LEU A 41 -14.22 3.81 -7.77
CA LEU A 41 -15.13 2.71 -8.14
C LEU A 41 -14.40 1.63 -8.95
N ILE A 42 -13.54 2.01 -9.88
CA ILE A 42 -12.68 1.08 -10.63
C ILE A 42 -11.75 0.35 -9.64
N SER A 43 -11.07 1.09 -8.76
CA SER A 43 -10.14 0.49 -7.79
C SER A 43 -10.85 -0.42 -6.77
N ALA A 44 -12.09 -0.10 -6.40
CA ALA A 44 -12.89 -0.86 -5.45
C ALA A 44 -13.30 -2.22 -6.04
N GLU A 45 -13.61 -2.27 -7.34
CA GLU A 45 -13.84 -3.52 -8.08
C GLU A 45 -12.58 -4.41 -8.07
N PHE A 46 -11.39 -3.82 -8.15
CA PHE A 46 -10.10 -4.53 -8.00
C PHE A 46 -9.71 -4.85 -6.55
N SER A 47 -10.39 -4.24 -5.57
CA SER A 47 -10.04 -4.36 -4.14
C SER A 47 -10.83 -5.46 -3.42
N GLY A 48 -11.53 -6.32 -4.17
CA GLY A 48 -12.39 -7.39 -3.67
C GLY A 48 -11.76 -8.41 -2.72
N ASP A 49 -10.45 -8.35 -2.42
CA ASP A 49 -9.85 -9.31 -1.47
C ASP A 49 -8.63 -8.82 -0.67
N ASP A 50 -8.28 -7.52 -0.65
CA ASP A 50 -6.91 -7.14 -0.22
C ASP A 50 -6.77 -5.84 0.57
N ARG A 51 -7.82 -5.40 1.27
CA ARG A 51 -7.74 -4.24 2.18
C ARG A 51 -7.30 -4.59 3.62
N LEU A 52 -7.35 -5.86 4.00
CA LEU A 52 -6.86 -6.37 5.30
C LEU A 52 -5.34 -6.62 5.43
N PRO A 53 -4.52 -6.91 4.39
CA PRO A 53 -3.11 -7.25 4.59
C PRO A 53 -2.25 -6.06 5.04
N VAL A 54 -2.54 -4.85 4.57
CA VAL A 54 -1.65 -3.70 4.76
C VAL A 54 -1.64 -3.25 6.23
N SER A 55 -2.78 -3.29 6.93
CA SER A 55 -2.82 -2.94 8.35
C SER A 55 -2.10 -3.97 9.22
N ASP A 56 -2.21 -5.25 8.88
CA ASP A 56 -1.54 -6.33 9.61
C ASP A 56 -0.03 -6.36 9.34
N GLU A 57 0.40 -6.08 8.11
CA GLU A 57 1.82 -5.91 7.78
C GLU A 57 2.42 -4.71 8.51
N LEU A 58 1.74 -3.55 8.52
CA LEU A 58 2.19 -2.38 9.27
C LEU A 58 2.24 -2.64 10.78
N ARG A 59 1.25 -3.37 11.32
CA ARG A 59 1.25 -3.77 12.73
C ARG A 59 2.42 -4.70 13.04
N ARG A 60 2.73 -5.66 12.17
CA ARG A 60 3.90 -6.55 12.29
C ARG A 60 5.21 -5.77 12.21
N LEU A 61 5.35 -4.82 11.29
CA LEU A 61 6.51 -3.94 11.17
C LEU A 61 6.73 -3.15 12.46
N ARG A 62 5.67 -2.54 13.02
CA ARG A 62 5.72 -1.83 14.30
C ARG A 62 6.21 -2.74 15.43
N THR A 63 5.67 -3.95 15.55
CA THR A 63 6.11 -4.89 16.60
C THR A 63 7.56 -5.32 16.45
N GLN A 64 8.04 -5.55 15.23
CA GLN A 64 9.45 -5.88 14.99
C GLN A 64 10.37 -4.71 15.32
N LEU A 65 10.01 -3.48 14.94
CA LEU A 65 10.78 -2.29 15.26
C LEU A 65 10.86 -2.04 16.78
N SER A 66 9.77 -2.26 17.51
CA SER A 66 9.80 -2.19 18.98
C SER A 66 10.76 -3.20 19.61
N ARG A 67 10.89 -4.41 19.04
CA ARG A 67 11.85 -5.41 19.53
C ARG A 67 13.29 -4.98 19.27
N VAL A 68 13.58 -4.44 18.08
CA VAL A 68 14.91 -3.87 17.77
C VAL A 68 15.25 -2.74 18.76
N GLY A 69 14.32 -1.81 19.00
CA GLY A 69 14.53 -0.72 19.94
C GLY A 69 14.81 -1.20 21.38
N ASN A 70 14.08 -2.22 21.84
CA ASN A 70 14.32 -2.81 23.16
C ASN A 70 15.70 -3.46 23.27
N ASN A 71 16.11 -4.21 22.24
CA ASN A 71 17.42 -4.86 22.20
C ASN A 71 18.55 -3.82 22.19
N LEU A 72 18.42 -2.74 21.43
CA LEU A 72 19.37 -1.62 21.45
C LEU A 72 19.44 -0.94 22.83
N ASN A 73 18.30 -0.74 23.48
CA ASN A 73 18.27 -0.19 24.83
C ASN A 73 18.96 -1.11 25.85
N GLN A 74 18.81 -2.43 25.72
CA GLN A 74 19.51 -3.38 26.59
C GLN A 74 21.02 -3.33 26.38
N LEU A 75 21.48 -3.28 25.13
CA LEU A 75 22.91 -3.13 24.81
C LEU A 75 23.48 -1.82 25.35
N ALA A 76 22.77 -0.70 25.15
CA ALA A 76 23.18 0.59 25.68
C ALA A 76 23.24 0.57 27.21
N HIS A 77 22.26 -0.04 27.87
CA HIS A 77 22.26 -0.17 29.32
C HIS A 77 23.41 -1.06 29.81
N SER A 78 23.66 -2.21 29.19
CA SER A 78 24.74 -3.12 29.55
C SER A 78 26.12 -2.49 29.34
N ALA A 79 26.30 -1.73 28.25
CA ALA A 79 27.53 -0.98 27.98
C ALA A 79 27.75 0.14 29.00
N ASN A 80 26.69 0.88 29.35
CA ASN A 80 26.75 1.96 30.34
C ASN A 80 27.03 1.45 31.77
N CYS A 81 26.73 0.18 32.07
CA CYS A 81 27.01 -0.44 33.36
C CYS A 81 28.39 -1.12 33.46
N GLY A 82 29.23 -1.04 32.42
CA GLY A 82 30.63 -1.51 32.47
C GLY A 82 30.83 -3.04 32.49
N ASN A 83 29.79 -3.83 32.21
CA ASN A 83 29.91 -5.29 32.10
C ASN A 83 30.56 -5.69 30.78
N ALA A 84 31.31 -6.79 30.75
CA ALA A 84 31.75 -7.43 29.50
C ALA A 84 30.51 -7.85 28.70
N VAL A 85 30.16 -7.07 27.67
CA VAL A 85 28.91 -7.25 26.94
C VAL A 85 29.07 -8.36 25.90
N HIS A 86 28.44 -9.51 26.15
CA HIS A 86 28.36 -10.58 25.17
C HIS A 86 27.24 -10.27 24.15
N CYS A 87 27.53 -9.39 23.18
CA CYS A 87 26.55 -8.86 22.23
C CYS A 87 26.01 -9.87 21.20
N GLY A 88 26.68 -11.03 21.04
CA GLY A 88 26.44 -11.94 19.92
C GLY A 88 24.98 -12.34 19.71
N SER A 89 24.29 -12.79 20.75
CA SER A 89 22.89 -13.20 20.64
C SER A 89 21.95 -12.05 20.27
N VAL A 90 22.21 -10.85 20.81
CA VAL A 90 21.39 -9.66 20.52
C VAL A 90 21.61 -9.17 19.10
N LEU A 91 22.84 -9.27 18.59
CA LEU A 91 23.18 -8.93 17.21
C LEU A 91 22.52 -9.91 16.22
N ASP A 92 22.57 -11.21 16.49
CA ASP A 92 21.92 -12.24 15.67
C ASP A 92 20.39 -12.05 15.60
N GLU A 93 19.76 -11.72 16.74
CA GLU A 93 18.33 -11.39 16.78
C GLU A 93 18.01 -10.14 15.95
N THR A 94 18.89 -9.13 16.00
CA THR A 94 18.71 -7.87 15.27
C THR A 94 18.85 -8.08 13.77
N GLU A 95 19.83 -8.87 13.33
CA GLU A 95 20.02 -9.25 11.93
C GLU A 95 18.82 -10.06 11.40
N THR A 96 18.33 -11.02 12.19
CA THR A 96 17.12 -11.79 11.86
C THR A 96 15.89 -10.89 11.71
N LEU A 97 15.75 -9.90 12.59
CA LEU A 97 14.69 -8.89 12.53
C LEU A 97 14.80 -8.04 11.26
N ILE A 98 15.99 -7.55 10.92
CA ILE A 98 16.26 -6.77 9.70
C ILE A 98 15.87 -7.56 8.45
N HIS A 99 16.32 -8.80 8.31
CA HIS A 99 15.97 -9.65 7.16
C HIS A 99 14.48 -9.89 7.03
N ARG A 100 13.76 -10.00 8.17
CA ARG A 100 12.32 -10.16 8.16
C ARG A 100 11.60 -8.88 7.70
N LEU A 101 12.08 -7.72 8.12
CA LEU A 101 11.58 -6.42 7.64
C LEU A 101 11.78 -6.30 6.13
N ASP A 102 12.98 -6.59 5.63
CA ASP A 102 13.30 -6.54 4.21
C ASP A 102 12.40 -7.47 3.38
N ARG A 103 12.09 -8.67 3.89
CA ARG A 103 11.19 -9.62 3.23
C ARG A 103 9.75 -9.08 3.14
N ILE A 104 9.26 -8.40 4.18
CA ILE A 104 7.93 -7.79 4.19
C ILE A 104 7.89 -6.62 3.20
N LEU A 105 8.87 -5.72 3.25
CA LEU A 105 8.97 -4.57 2.35
C LEU A 105 9.11 -5.00 0.88
N SER A 106 9.89 -6.04 0.62
CA SER A 106 10.08 -6.59 -0.73
C SER A 106 8.81 -7.24 -1.29
N ARG A 107 7.97 -7.84 -0.44
CA ARG A 107 6.67 -8.40 -0.85
C ARG A 107 5.68 -7.29 -1.22
N SER A 108 5.63 -6.22 -0.43
CA SER A 108 4.81 -5.05 -0.72
C SER A 108 5.20 -4.38 -2.05
N ARG A 109 6.51 -4.28 -2.34
CA ARG A 109 7.04 -3.71 -3.59
C ARG A 109 6.83 -4.59 -4.83
N LYS A 110 6.60 -5.91 -4.66
CA LYS A 110 6.48 -6.90 -5.73
C LYS A 110 5.09 -7.05 -6.34
N LYS A 111 4.06 -6.27 -5.97
CA LYS A 111 2.83 -6.17 -6.77
C LYS A 111 3.16 -5.38 -8.04
N PRO A 112 3.42 -6.02 -9.20
CA PRO A 112 3.59 -5.28 -10.42
C PRO A 112 2.18 -4.83 -10.80
N SER A 113 1.97 -3.53 -11.04
CA SER A 113 0.85 -3.14 -11.87
C SER A 113 1.01 -3.90 -13.19
N SER A 114 0.21 -4.94 -13.41
CA SER A 114 0.21 -5.72 -14.65
C SER A 114 -0.40 -4.88 -15.77
N ARG A 115 0.29 -3.80 -16.15
CA ARG A 115 0.17 -3.16 -17.45
C ARG A 115 0.94 -4.05 -18.43
N THR A 116 0.34 -5.17 -18.80
CA THR A 116 0.75 -5.89 -20.01
C THR A 116 -0.49 -6.07 -20.87
N ALA A 117 -0.80 -5.02 -21.62
CA ALA A 117 -1.76 -5.08 -22.72
C ALA A 117 -1.22 -6.04 -23.77
N ARG A 118 -1.54 -7.33 -23.66
CA ARG A 118 -1.32 -8.30 -24.73
C ARG A 118 -2.47 -8.14 -25.71
N ARG A 119 -2.25 -7.32 -26.75
CA ARG A 119 -3.05 -7.36 -27.97
C ARG A 119 -2.76 -8.67 -28.68
N THR A 120 -3.73 -9.56 -28.76
CA THR A 120 -3.83 -10.53 -29.86
C THR A 120 -5.08 -10.16 -30.64
N CYS A 121 -4.85 -9.69 -31.85
CA CYS A 121 -5.87 -9.42 -32.84
C CYS A 121 -6.21 -10.77 -33.48
N ASP A 122 -7.42 -11.28 -33.29
CA ASP A 122 -7.99 -12.25 -34.22
C ASP A 122 -8.94 -11.48 -35.15
N THR A 123 -8.42 -11.29 -36.36
CA THR A 123 -9.14 -10.78 -37.52
C THR A 123 -9.92 -11.93 -38.14
N THR A 124 -11.25 -11.89 -38.06
CA THR A 124 -12.11 -12.43 -39.11
C THR A 124 -13.29 -11.48 -39.31
N VAL A 125 -13.12 -10.58 -40.27
CA VAL A 125 -14.22 -9.89 -40.94
C VAL A 125 -14.64 -10.77 -42.10
N THR A 126 -15.90 -11.18 -42.13
CA THR A 126 -16.64 -11.42 -43.37
C THR A 126 -18.12 -11.20 -43.08
N VAL A 127 -18.64 -10.08 -43.55
CA VAL A 127 -20.06 -9.85 -43.82
C VAL A 127 -20.18 -9.87 -45.33
N HIS A 128 -20.89 -10.88 -45.85
CA HIS A 128 -21.90 -10.75 -46.89
C HIS A 128 -22.72 -12.03 -46.94
#